data_AF-A0A4Y2SG99-F1
#
_entry.id   AF-A0A4Y2SG99-F1
#
_cell.length_a   1.000
_cell.length_b   1.000
_cell.length_c   1.000
_cell.angle_alpha   90.00
_cell.angle_beta   90.00
_cell.angle_gamma   90.00
#
_symmetry.space_group_name_H-M   'P 1'
#
loop_
_entity.id
_entity.type
_entity.pdbx_description
1 polymer ?
#
loop_
_entity_poly.entity_id
_entity_poly.type
_entity_poly.pdbx_seq_one_letter_code
_entity_poly.pdbx_strand_id
1 'polypeptide(L)'
;VYDALKGIPGLHVYLKEEIPEHYHIKHSRLTLPILLVASKNYYIRGLDIPGKSIPTGSSISMGSHGYDPYEVPDMRGIFFARGPDFYAFDALFIIEHGIVPQSSCGTNVQHEAYRSLKKNYISSPLQMVDIYGILCELLCIQPLPNNGTKSVTEGIIALPYSAANRLGQSSIYVIVCVSVILYAFLRSYSSFMT
;
A
#
# COMPACT_ATOMS: atom_id res chain seq x y z
N VAL A 1 -27.25 8.52 -29.68
CA VAL A 1 -25.78 8.32 -29.78
C VAL A 1 -25.36 7.03 -29.11
N TYR A 2 -25.64 6.84 -27.82
CA TYR A 2 -25.35 5.59 -27.09
C TYR A 2 -25.80 4.32 -27.84
N ASP A 3 -27.08 4.22 -28.21
CA ASP A 3 -27.62 3.03 -28.90
C ASP A 3 -26.92 2.74 -30.24
N ALA A 4 -26.46 3.80 -30.93
CA ALA A 4 -25.75 3.65 -32.21
C ALA A 4 -24.31 3.16 -32.04
N LEU A 5 -23.71 3.36 -30.87
CA LEU A 5 -22.36 2.86 -30.55
C LEU A 5 -22.38 1.47 -29.91
N LYS A 6 -23.54 1.04 -29.41
CA LYS A 6 -23.73 -0.25 -28.76
C LYS A 6 -23.65 -1.38 -29.79
N GLY A 7 -22.94 -2.46 -29.45
CA GLY A 7 -22.80 -3.65 -30.30
C GLY A 7 -21.65 -3.61 -31.30
N ILE A 8 -20.83 -2.56 -31.31
CA ILE A 8 -19.58 -2.52 -32.08
C ILE A 8 -18.59 -3.56 -31.49
N PRO A 9 -18.07 -4.52 -32.27
CA PRO A 9 -17.09 -5.48 -31.78
C PRO A 9 -15.84 -4.79 -31.20
N GLY A 10 -15.44 -5.22 -30.01
CA GLY A 10 -14.25 -4.69 -29.34
C GLY A 10 -14.41 -3.29 -28.72
N LEU A 11 -15.64 -2.81 -28.59
CA LEU A 11 -15.96 -1.53 -27.94
C LEU A 11 -16.98 -1.73 -26.82
N HIS A 12 -16.59 -1.40 -25.60
CA HIS A 12 -17.51 -1.26 -24.48
C HIS A 12 -17.96 0.20 -24.39
N VAL A 13 -19.27 0.40 -24.25
CA VAL A 13 -19.89 1.72 -24.18
C VAL A 13 -20.71 1.78 -22.91
N TYR A 14 -20.41 2.75 -22.06
CA TYR A 14 -21.11 2.95 -20.79
C TYR A 14 -21.73 4.34 -20.78
N LEU A 15 -23.01 4.45 -20.40
CA LEU A 15 -23.51 5.70 -19.84
C LEU A 15 -22.82 5.94 -18.50
N LYS A 16 -22.73 7.21 -18.06
CA LYS A 16 -22.04 7.57 -16.82
C LYS A 16 -22.52 6.75 -15.61
N GLU A 17 -23.83 6.56 -15.49
CA GLU A 17 -24.47 5.76 -14.45
C GLU A 17 -24.17 4.26 -14.53
N GLU A 18 -23.80 3.76 -15.71
CA GLU A 18 -23.47 2.36 -15.99
C GLU A 18 -21.97 2.06 -15.87
N ILE A 19 -21.11 3.08 -15.71
CA ILE A 19 -19.66 2.89 -15.56
C ILE A 19 -19.39 1.94 -14.37
N PRO A 20 -18.62 0.85 -14.56
CA PRO A 20 -18.26 -0.06 -13.49
C PRO A 20 -17.56 0.64 -12.33
N GLU A 21 -17.96 0.29 -11.10
CA GLU A 21 -17.47 0.99 -9.90
C GLU A 21 -15.96 0.85 -9.69
N HIS A 22 -15.38 -0.26 -10.14
CA HIS A 22 -13.94 -0.55 -10.01
C HIS A 22 -13.03 0.41 -10.81
N TYR A 23 -13.58 1.18 -11.76
CA TYR A 23 -12.81 2.24 -12.42
C TYR A 23 -12.66 3.49 -11.56
N HIS A 24 -13.49 3.67 -10.53
CA HIS A 24 -13.45 4.81 -9.61
C HIS A 24 -13.53 6.21 -10.28
N ILE A 25 -14.03 6.30 -11.52
CA ILE A 25 -14.22 7.58 -12.22
C ILE A 25 -15.68 8.03 -12.29
N LYS A 26 -16.64 7.12 -12.08
CA LYS A 26 -18.08 7.37 -12.24
C LYS A 26 -18.58 8.64 -11.54
N HIS A 27 -18.13 8.88 -10.32
CA HIS A 27 -18.61 9.96 -9.45
C HIS A 27 -17.91 11.31 -9.64
N SER A 28 -16.96 11.42 -10.58
CA SER A 28 -16.30 12.70 -10.86
C SER A 28 -17.16 13.63 -11.71
N ARG A 29 -17.09 14.94 -11.43
CA ARG A 29 -17.70 16.00 -12.27
C ARG A 29 -17.10 16.02 -13.69
N LEU A 30 -15.84 15.62 -13.84
CA LEU A 30 -15.13 15.61 -15.12
C LEU A 30 -15.45 14.39 -15.98
N THR A 31 -16.09 13.37 -15.40
CA THR A 31 -16.51 12.18 -16.15
C THR A 31 -17.66 12.54 -17.08
N LEU A 32 -17.41 12.35 -18.37
CA LEU A 32 -18.34 12.65 -19.45
C LEU A 32 -19.58 11.74 -19.39
N PRO A 33 -20.68 12.13 -20.05
CA PRO A 33 -21.92 11.33 -20.05
C PRO A 33 -21.79 9.94 -20.68
N ILE A 34 -20.81 9.74 -21.56
CA ILE A 34 -20.53 8.47 -22.23
C ILE A 34 -19.03 8.17 -22.09
N LEU A 35 -18.71 6.96 -21.62
CA LEU A 35 -17.36 6.42 -21.61
C LEU A 35 -17.23 5.33 -22.67
N LEU A 36 -16.13 5.37 -23.42
CA LEU A 36 -15.77 4.35 -24.39
C LEU A 36 -14.51 3.64 -23.91
N VAL A 37 -14.55 2.30 -23.87
CA VAL A 37 -13.40 1.48 -23.49
C VAL A 37 -13.17 0.45 -24.60
N ALA A 38 -11.98 0.47 -25.20
CA ALA A 38 -11.60 -0.51 -26.21
C ALA A 38 -11.23 -1.83 -25.54
N SER A 39 -11.64 -2.97 -26.11
CA SER A 39 -11.14 -4.29 -25.71
C SER A 39 -9.71 -4.48 -26.20
N LYS A 40 -8.98 -5.45 -25.62
CA LYS A 40 -7.60 -5.78 -26.03
C LYS A 40 -7.51 -5.97 -27.56
N ASN A 41 -6.49 -5.38 -28.17
CA ASN A 41 -6.22 -5.36 -29.63
C ASN A 41 -7.17 -4.49 -30.48
N TYR A 42 -8.05 -3.70 -29.87
CA TYR A 42 -8.86 -2.71 -30.56
C TYR A 42 -8.37 -1.29 -30.27
N TYR A 43 -8.54 -0.39 -31.23
CA TYR A 43 -8.20 1.03 -31.11
C TYR A 43 -9.40 1.89 -31.48
N ILE A 44 -9.70 2.88 -30.64
CA ILE A 44 -10.68 3.92 -30.96
C ILE A 44 -9.94 5.02 -31.70
N ARG A 45 -10.18 5.11 -33.01
CA ARG A 45 -9.62 6.18 -33.84
C ARG A 45 -10.49 7.44 -33.71
N GLY A 46 -9.85 8.57 -33.44
CA GLY A 46 -10.51 9.88 -33.52
C GLY A 46 -11.00 10.18 -34.94
N LEU A 47 -11.94 11.13 -35.05
CA LEU A 47 -12.37 11.63 -36.35
C LEU A 47 -11.24 12.43 -36.99
N ASP A 48 -10.93 12.14 -38.25
CA ASP A 48 -9.99 12.92 -39.07
C ASP A 48 -10.66 14.21 -39.58
N ILE A 49 -11.21 14.98 -38.65
CA ILE A 49 -11.87 16.25 -38.90
C ILE A 49 -11.20 17.30 -38.01
N PRO A 50 -10.57 18.33 -38.59
CA PRO A 50 -9.86 19.36 -37.83
C PRO A 50 -10.75 19.99 -36.74
N GLY A 51 -10.22 20.05 -35.51
CA GLY A 51 -10.89 20.66 -34.37
C GLY A 51 -12.08 19.88 -33.79
N LYS A 52 -12.39 18.68 -34.30
CA LYS A 52 -13.46 17.82 -33.79
C LYS A 52 -12.97 16.64 -32.96
N SER A 53 -11.70 16.26 -33.06
CA SER A 53 -11.08 15.27 -32.19
C SER A 53 -9.64 15.63 -31.87
N ILE A 54 -9.23 15.38 -30.63
CA ILE A 54 -7.84 15.44 -30.16
C ILE A 54 -7.62 14.12 -29.41
N PRO A 55 -6.54 13.37 -29.68
CA PRO A 55 -5.40 13.71 -30.53
C PRO A 55 -5.64 13.51 -32.03
N THR A 56 -5.02 14.35 -32.87
CA THR A 56 -5.10 14.33 -34.35
C THR A 56 -4.18 13.30 -35.02
N GLY A 57 -3.62 12.36 -34.25
CA GLY A 57 -2.69 11.35 -34.74
C GLY A 57 -3.41 10.14 -35.34
N SER A 58 -3.02 9.73 -36.54
CA SER A 58 -3.58 8.57 -37.25
C SER A 58 -2.73 7.31 -37.14
N SER A 59 -1.53 7.40 -36.55
CA SER A 59 -0.63 6.27 -36.37
C SER A 59 -1.11 5.35 -35.25
N ILE A 60 -1.44 4.10 -35.62
CA ILE A 60 -1.67 3.03 -34.66
C ILE A 60 -0.29 2.47 -34.30
N SER A 61 0.09 2.61 -33.03
CA SER A 61 1.32 2.01 -32.51
C SER A 61 1.18 0.49 -32.41
N MET A 62 2.28 -0.24 -32.63
CA MET A 62 2.34 -1.69 -32.39
C MET A 62 2.12 -2.06 -30.92
N GLY A 63 2.36 -1.12 -30.00
CA GLY A 63 2.05 -1.26 -28.58
C GLY A 63 1.27 -0.05 -28.07
N SER A 64 0.25 -0.29 -27.27
CA SER A 64 -0.53 0.78 -26.62
C SER A 64 -1.00 0.34 -25.24
N HIS A 65 -1.56 1.31 -24.52
CA HIS A 65 -1.99 1.19 -23.14
C HIS A 65 -3.34 1.90 -22.95
N GLY A 66 -3.93 1.79 -21.76
CA GLY A 66 -5.22 2.40 -21.45
C GLY A 66 -6.42 1.47 -21.64
N TYR A 67 -6.17 0.19 -21.93
CA TYR A 67 -7.16 -0.87 -21.78
C TYR A 67 -7.54 -1.05 -20.31
N ASP A 68 -8.63 -1.75 -20.05
CA ASP A 68 -9.05 -2.11 -18.70
C ASP A 68 -7.96 -2.94 -17.97
N PRO A 69 -7.40 -2.44 -16.85
CA PRO A 69 -6.37 -3.16 -16.11
C PRO A 69 -6.87 -4.40 -15.35
N TYR A 70 -8.18 -4.55 -15.16
CA TYR A 70 -8.79 -5.72 -14.54
C TYR A 70 -9.00 -6.85 -15.54
N GLU A 71 -9.20 -6.53 -16.82
CA GLU A 71 -9.37 -7.51 -17.89
C GLU A 71 -8.06 -7.84 -18.62
N VAL A 72 -7.13 -6.88 -18.73
CA VAL A 72 -5.90 -7.01 -19.52
C VAL A 72 -4.67 -7.00 -18.61
N PRO A 73 -4.09 -8.18 -18.29
CA PRO A 73 -2.92 -8.28 -17.41
C PRO A 73 -1.70 -7.48 -17.88
N ASP A 74 -1.56 -7.23 -19.18
CA ASP A 74 -0.46 -6.45 -19.77
C ASP A 74 -0.48 -4.98 -19.33
N MET A 75 -1.61 -4.48 -18.79
CA MET A 75 -1.73 -3.12 -18.24
C MET A 75 -1.24 -3.02 -16.79
N ARG A 76 -0.81 -4.13 -16.18
CA ARG A 76 -0.31 -4.12 -14.80
C ARG A 76 1.09 -3.50 -14.74
N GLY A 77 1.30 -2.66 -13.73
CA GLY A 77 2.60 -2.08 -13.42
C GLY A 77 3.49 -3.01 -12.60
N ILE A 78 4.76 -2.64 -12.50
CA ILE A 78 5.75 -3.29 -11.63
C ILE A 78 5.93 -2.44 -10.39
N PHE A 79 5.98 -3.08 -9.22
CA PHE A 79 6.40 -2.46 -7.97
C PHE A 79 7.57 -3.25 -7.39
N PHE A 80 8.69 -2.56 -7.16
CA PHE A 80 9.89 -3.13 -6.53
C PHE A 80 10.45 -2.11 -5.56
N ALA A 81 10.80 -2.56 -4.36
CA ALA A 81 11.32 -1.70 -3.32
C ALA A 81 12.51 -2.37 -2.62
N ARG A 82 13.53 -1.56 -2.35
CA ARG A 82 14.70 -1.94 -1.56
C ARG A 82 15.09 -0.72 -0.72
N GLY A 83 15.39 -0.96 0.54
CA GLY A 83 15.79 0.09 1.46
C GLY A 83 16.79 -0.42 2.51
N PRO A 84 17.36 0.49 3.29
CA PRO A 84 18.14 0.13 4.46
C PRO A 84 17.31 -0.71 5.43
N ASP A 85 17.94 -1.70 6.03
CA ASP A 85 17.35 -2.38 7.17
C ASP A 85 17.72 -1.61 8.43
N PHE A 86 16.87 -0.66 8.78
CA PHE A 86 16.95 -0.06 10.10
C PHE A 86 16.44 -1.11 11.10
N TYR A 87 17.32 -2.01 11.54
CA TYR A 87 17.18 -2.57 12.88
C TYR A 87 17.07 -1.35 13.80
N ALA A 88 16.05 -1.29 14.66
CA ALA A 88 15.92 -0.21 15.65
C ALA A 88 17.00 -0.38 16.72
N PHE A 89 18.26 -0.32 16.31
CA PHE A 89 19.43 -0.12 17.12
C PHE A 89 19.60 1.39 17.18
N ASP A 90 19.07 1.94 18.27
CA ASP A 90 19.32 3.27 18.79
C ASP A 90 19.50 4.36 17.72
N ALA A 91 18.41 5.10 17.49
CA ALA A 91 18.40 6.46 16.93
C ALA A 91 19.27 7.47 17.74
N LEU A 92 20.14 6.99 18.64
CA LEU A 92 21.13 7.77 19.34
C LEU A 92 22.29 8.20 18.42
N PHE A 93 22.57 7.45 17.34
CA PHE A 93 23.73 7.72 16.48
C PHE A 93 23.50 8.73 15.33
N ILE A 94 22.26 9.18 15.08
CA ILE A 94 21.96 10.17 14.02
C ILE A 94 21.82 11.60 14.58
N ILE A 95 22.05 11.81 15.89
CA ILE A 95 21.93 13.15 16.50
C ILE A 95 23.17 14.03 16.22
N GLU A 96 24.33 13.49 15.84
CA GLU A 96 25.54 14.32 15.63
C GLU A 96 25.53 15.20 14.38
N HIS A 97 24.62 14.99 13.41
CA HIS A 97 24.63 15.74 12.14
C HIS A 97 23.37 16.56 11.86
N GLY A 98 22.52 16.80 12.86
CA GLY A 98 21.65 17.98 12.88
C GLY A 98 20.59 18.11 11.78
N ILE A 99 20.21 17.02 11.08
CA ILE A 99 19.11 17.04 10.11
C ILE A 99 18.06 16.00 10.52
N VAL A 100 17.10 16.42 11.35
CA VAL A 100 15.81 15.75 11.51
C VAL A 100 14.73 16.83 11.35
N PRO A 101 13.87 16.77 10.32
CA PRO A 101 12.73 17.65 10.26
C PRO A 101 11.73 17.19 11.33
N GLN A 102 11.58 18.01 12.37
CA GLN A 102 10.45 17.92 13.29
C GLN A 102 9.17 18.26 12.51
N SER A 103 8.38 17.25 12.17
CA SER A 103 6.95 17.44 11.91
C SER A 103 6.16 16.24 12.42
N SER A 104 5.93 16.27 13.74
CA SER A 104 4.68 15.90 14.40
C SER A 104 4.00 14.62 13.90
N CYS A 105 4.51 13.47 14.35
CA CYS A 105 3.61 12.35 14.68
C CYS A 105 2.87 12.72 15.97
N GLY A 106 1.55 12.79 15.89
CA GLY A 106 0.72 13.13 17.04
C GLY A 106 0.88 12.12 18.17
N THR A 107 1.04 12.66 19.38
CA THR A 107 1.02 12.01 20.70
C THR A 107 2.31 11.36 21.19
N ASN A 108 2.90 12.03 22.19
CA ASN A 108 3.88 11.56 23.17
C ASN A 108 5.15 10.91 22.64
N VAL A 109 6.18 11.75 22.52
CA VAL A 109 7.61 11.43 22.54
C VAL A 109 7.86 10.30 23.54
N GLN A 110 8.12 9.08 23.05
CA GLN A 110 9.22 8.18 23.45
C GLN A 110 9.26 6.99 22.47
N HIS A 111 10.34 6.94 21.68
CA HIS A 111 10.69 5.93 20.65
C HIS A 111 9.92 5.97 19.32
N GLU A 112 10.20 6.98 18.49
CA GLU A 112 9.96 6.90 17.04
C GLU A 112 10.99 5.93 16.42
N ALA A 113 10.59 4.66 16.32
CA ALA A 113 11.37 3.67 15.59
C ALA A 113 11.09 3.84 14.08
N TYR A 114 12.14 4.13 13.30
CA TYR A 114 12.08 4.04 11.84
C TYR A 114 11.51 2.69 11.42
N ARG A 115 10.59 2.70 10.47
CA ARG A 115 9.96 1.51 9.91
C ARG A 115 10.74 1.07 8.67
N SER A 116 11.00 -0.23 8.55
CA SER A 116 11.64 -0.82 7.37
C SER A 116 10.65 -1.71 6.62
N LEU A 117 10.95 -2.00 5.35
CA LEU A 117 10.21 -2.98 4.56
C LEU A 117 10.56 -4.40 5.02
N LYS A 118 9.60 -5.32 4.99
CA LYS A 118 9.88 -6.74 5.21
C LYS A 118 10.92 -7.25 4.22
N LYS A 119 11.94 -7.93 4.72
CA LYS A 119 13.00 -8.53 3.90
C LYS A 119 12.50 -9.73 3.12
N ASN A 120 12.97 -9.87 1.87
CA ASN A 120 12.66 -11.00 0.98
C ASN A 120 11.17 -11.30 0.89
N TYR A 121 10.35 -10.24 0.98
CA TYR A 121 8.90 -10.35 0.99
C TYR A 121 8.35 -10.12 -0.41
N ILE A 122 7.51 -11.05 -0.85
CA ILE A 122 6.71 -10.93 -2.08
C ILE A 122 5.27 -10.70 -1.62
N SER A 123 4.75 -9.50 -1.89
CA SER A 123 3.36 -9.19 -1.58
C SER A 123 2.42 -9.83 -2.58
N SER A 124 1.13 -9.92 -2.23
CA SER A 124 0.07 -10.01 -3.22
C SER A 124 0.10 -8.79 -4.17
N PRO A 125 -0.54 -8.86 -5.35
CA PRO A 125 -0.67 -7.70 -6.24
C PRO A 125 -1.22 -6.48 -5.50
N LEU A 126 -0.53 -5.35 -5.63
CA LEU A 126 -0.90 -4.09 -4.99
C LEU A 126 -1.73 -3.23 -5.93
N GLN A 127 -2.64 -2.44 -5.37
CA GLN A 127 -3.24 -1.35 -6.13
C GLN A 127 -2.32 -0.12 -6.01
N MET A 128 -2.21 0.68 -7.08
CA MET A 128 -1.35 1.87 -7.08
C MET A 128 -1.72 2.84 -5.93
N VAL A 129 -3.01 2.90 -5.57
CA VAL A 129 -3.51 3.75 -4.48
C VAL A 129 -2.93 3.39 -3.11
N ASP A 130 -2.45 2.16 -2.91
CA ASP A 130 -1.86 1.70 -1.65
C ASP A 130 -0.44 2.25 -1.43
N ILE A 131 0.24 2.65 -2.51
CA ILE A 131 1.64 3.10 -2.46
C ILE A 131 1.80 4.36 -1.61
N TYR A 132 0.84 5.28 -1.65
CA TYR A 132 0.89 6.50 -0.86
C TYR A 132 0.98 6.21 0.65
N GLY A 133 0.16 5.28 1.15
CA GLY A 133 0.20 4.86 2.56
C GLY A 133 1.54 4.24 2.95
N ILE A 134 2.11 3.41 2.08
CA ILE A 134 3.44 2.80 2.28
C ILE A 134 4.51 3.87 2.40
N LEU A 135 4.51 4.87 1.50
CA LEU A 135 5.48 5.96 1.56
C LEU A 135 5.32 6.79 2.84
N CYS A 136 4.09 7.08 3.26
CA CYS A 136 3.84 7.84 4.48
C CYS A 136 4.40 7.13 5.72
N GLU A 137 4.17 5.83 5.84
CA GLU A 137 4.69 5.02 6.95
C GLU A 137 6.22 4.92 6.95
N LEU A 138 6.84 4.78 5.78
CA LEU A 138 8.30 4.75 5.66
C LEU A 138 8.96 6.09 6.02
N LEU A 139 8.28 7.21 5.71
CA LEU A 139 8.75 8.56 6.00
C LEU A 139 8.35 9.05 7.40
N CYS A 140 7.62 8.22 8.17
CA CYS A 140 7.05 8.59 9.47
C CYS A 140 6.18 9.87 9.40
N ILE A 141 5.39 10.03 8.34
CA ILE A 141 4.44 11.15 8.20
C ILE A 141 3.00 10.66 8.30
N GLN A 142 2.13 11.50 8.86
CA GLN A 142 0.70 11.19 8.93
C GLN A 142 0.07 11.26 7.53
N PRO A 143 -0.51 10.17 7.00
CA PRO A 143 -1.18 10.20 5.71
C PRO A 143 -2.44 11.07 5.79
N LEU A 144 -2.66 11.89 4.76
CA LEU A 144 -3.94 12.56 4.54
C LEU A 144 -5.01 11.56 4.08
N PRO A 145 -6.31 11.90 4.17
CA PRO A 145 -7.37 11.02 3.67
C PRO A 145 -7.14 10.59 2.22
N ASN A 146 -7.10 9.29 1.99
CA ASN A 146 -6.82 8.69 0.69
C ASN A 146 -7.56 7.34 0.56
N ASN A 147 -7.54 6.75 -0.64
CA ASN A 147 -8.25 5.49 -0.94
C ASN A 147 -7.41 4.23 -0.77
N GLY A 148 -6.16 4.34 -0.30
CA GLY A 148 -5.30 3.19 -0.04
C GLY A 148 -5.77 2.36 1.16
N THR A 149 -5.46 1.07 1.14
CA THR A 149 -5.87 0.12 2.19
C THR A 149 -4.80 0.00 3.26
N LYS A 150 -5.12 0.40 4.50
CA LYS A 150 -4.15 0.41 5.61
C LYS A 150 -3.53 -0.96 5.92
N SER A 151 -4.32 -2.03 5.86
CA SER A 151 -3.83 -3.39 6.14
C SER A 151 -2.80 -3.88 5.12
N VAL A 152 -2.87 -3.40 3.88
CA VAL A 152 -1.86 -3.68 2.85
C VAL A 152 -0.54 -3.03 3.24
N THR A 153 -0.57 -1.77 3.67
CA THR A 153 0.61 -1.07 4.17
C THR A 153 1.22 -1.77 5.38
N GLU A 154 0.44 -2.07 6.40
CA GLU A 154 0.89 -2.79 7.61
C GLU A 154 1.43 -4.20 7.28
N GLY A 155 0.89 -4.84 6.25
CA GLY A 155 1.34 -6.14 5.75
C GLY A 155 2.72 -6.11 5.08
N ILE A 156 3.18 -4.97 4.59
CA ILE A 156 4.47 -4.79 3.90
C ILE A 156 5.55 -4.26 4.84
N ILE A 157 5.16 -3.47 5.82
CA ILE A 157 6.05 -2.84 6.80
C ILE A 157 6.46 -3.85 7.89
N ALA A 158 7.73 -3.85 8.26
CA ALA A 158 8.25 -4.62 9.38
C ALA A 158 7.86 -3.96 10.72
N LEU A 159 7.56 -4.79 11.73
CA LEU A 159 7.39 -4.29 13.10
C LEU A 159 8.72 -3.74 13.62
N PRO A 160 8.70 -2.67 14.43
CA PRO A 160 9.91 -2.11 14.96
C PRO A 160 10.49 -3.08 16.00
N TYR A 161 11.81 -3.23 16.00
CA TYR A 161 12.53 -4.17 16.86
C TYR A 161 12.17 -4.03 18.35
N SER A 162 11.88 -2.80 18.81
CA SER A 162 11.47 -2.51 20.19
C SER A 162 10.14 -3.15 20.61
N ALA A 163 9.17 -3.30 19.69
CA ALA A 163 7.88 -3.92 19.98
C ALA A 163 7.99 -5.46 20.08
N ALA A 164 8.77 -6.07 19.19
CA ALA A 164 9.03 -7.52 19.22
C ALA A 164 9.81 -7.92 20.49
N ASN A 165 10.82 -7.13 20.88
CA ASN A 165 11.62 -7.41 22.06
C ASN A 165 10.85 -7.24 23.38
N ARG A 166 9.88 -6.32 23.46
CA ARG A 166 8.98 -6.20 24.63
C ARG A 166 8.15 -7.46 24.87
N LEU A 167 7.61 -8.07 23.81
CA LEU A 167 6.88 -9.34 23.91
C LEU A 167 7.81 -10.47 24.39
N GLY A 168 9.05 -10.51 23.90
CA GLY A 168 10.07 -11.44 24.35
C GLY A 168 10.46 -11.27 25.82
N GLN A 169 10.77 -10.04 26.25
CA GLN A 169 11.13 -9.75 27.65
C GLN A 169 10.01 -10.08 28.65
N SER A 170 8.75 -9.81 28.28
CA SER A 170 7.59 -10.13 29.13
C SER A 170 7.53 -11.63 29.46
N SER A 171 7.84 -12.49 28.48
CA SER A 171 7.86 -13.94 28.69
C SER A 171 8.98 -14.40 29.63
N ILE A 172 10.15 -13.77 29.58
CA ILE A 172 11.30 -14.11 30.43
C ILE A 172 11.01 -13.78 31.90
N TYR A 173 10.43 -12.61 32.18
CA TYR A 173 10.07 -12.22 33.55
C TYR A 173 9.05 -13.19 34.16
N VAL A 174 8.05 -13.62 33.41
CA VAL A 174 7.07 -14.61 33.88
C VAL A 174 7.74 -15.95 34.23
N ILE A 175 8.65 -16.44 33.38
CA ILE A 175 9.40 -17.68 33.62
C ILE A 175 10.27 -17.57 34.88
N VAL A 176 10.95 -16.43 35.07
CA VAL A 176 11.77 -16.18 36.27
C VAL A 176 10.90 -16.12 37.51
N CYS A 177 9.75 -15.42 37.47
CA CYS A 177 8.84 -15.36 38.61
C CYS A 177 8.28 -16.74 38.98
N VAL A 178 7.86 -17.54 38.00
CA VAL A 178 7.33 -18.90 38.23
C VAL A 178 8.41 -19.81 38.83
N SER A 179 9.63 -19.75 38.33
CA SER A 179 10.73 -20.58 38.85
C SER A 179 11.15 -20.18 40.27
N VAL A 180 11.15 -18.89 40.61
CA VAL A 180 11.39 -18.40 41.98
C VAL A 180 10.28 -18.86 42.94
N ILE A 181 9.01 -18.75 42.52
CA ILE A 181 7.87 -19.20 43.33
C ILE A 181 7.94 -20.72 43.56
N LEU A 182 8.25 -21.49 42.51
CA LEU A 182 8.40 -22.95 42.61
C LEU A 182 9.55 -23.32 43.56
N TYR A 183 10.69 -22.64 43.46
CA TYR A 183 11.82 -22.85 44.36
C TYR A 183 11.47 -22.52 45.82
N ALA A 184 10.77 -21.41 46.07
CA ALA A 184 10.30 -21.04 47.41
C ALA A 184 9.32 -22.07 47.99
N PHE A 185 8.42 -22.61 47.15
CA PHE A 185 7.51 -23.69 47.53
C PHE A 185 8.26 -24.98 47.87
N LEU A 186 9.19 -25.42 47.02
CA LEU A 186 10.00 -26.62 47.23
C LEU A 186 10.87 -26.51 48.49
N ARG A 187 11.45 -25.33 48.76
CA ARG A 187 12.23 -25.06 49.96
C ARG A 187 11.38 -25.05 51.24
N SER A 188 10.16 -24.53 51.16
CA SER A 188 9.23 -24.55 52.30
C SER A 188 8.74 -25.98 52.58
N TYR A 189 8.48 -26.76 51.52
CA TYR A 189 8.09 -28.16 51.63
C TYR A 189 9.21 -29.03 52.23
N SER A 190 10.46 -28.85 51.82
CA SER A 190 11.59 -29.60 52.39
C SER A 190 11.82 -29.27 53.87
N SER A 191 11.67 -27.99 54.26
CA SER A 191 11.81 -27.56 55.66
C SER A 191 10.68 -28.04 56.58
N PHE A 192 9.53 -28.45 56.03
CA PHE A 192 8.42 -29.02 56.77
C PHE A 192 8.55 -30.54 56.98
N MET A 193 9.30 -31.22 56.11
CA MET A 193 9.48 -32.68 56.14
C MET A 193 10.70 -33.14 56.96
N THR A 194 11.61 -32.24 57.32
CA THR A 194 12.72 -32.47 58.27
C THR A 194 12.35 -31.97 59.65
#